data_AF-A0AAQ4ECD4-F1
#
_entry.id   AF-A0AAQ4ECD4-F1
#
_cell.length_a   1.000
_cell.length_b   1.000
_cell.length_c   1.000
_cell.angle_alpha   90.00
_cell.angle_beta   90.00
_cell.angle_gamma   90.00
#
_symmetry.space_group_name_H-M   'P 1'
#
loop_
_entity.id
_entity.type
_entity.pdbx_description
1 polymer ?
#
loop_
_entity_poly.entity_id
_entity_poly.type
_entity_poly.pdbx_seq_one_letter_code
_entity_poly.pdbx_strand_id
1 'polypeptide(L)'
;MPHELDGLIFQPTMDPYVFGRCKEVLKWKPPQLNTIDFRLKITRESGMGLVPKSIGLLFVGGKEQPYSRITKVTKQLKALDNKIIECRVEDGQWVLLRERTDKSFPNSFSTAEGVMESIRNPIDKEYLLDFISKHLWRKKPTDSELMPPPNRVAH
;
A
#
# COMPACT_ATOMS: atom_id res chain seq x y z
N MET A 1 -19.26 -11.55 -6.31
CA MET A 1 -18.98 -11.21 -4.89
C MET A 1 -19.36 -9.76 -4.67
N PRO A 2 -19.95 -9.35 -3.55
CA PRO A 2 -20.56 -8.02 -3.38
C PRO A 2 -19.55 -6.90 -3.04
N HIS A 3 -18.26 -7.21 -2.93
CA HIS A 3 -17.20 -6.28 -2.57
C HIS A 3 -16.01 -6.45 -3.52
N GLU A 4 -15.43 -5.33 -3.96
CA GLU A 4 -14.20 -5.35 -4.74
C GLU A 4 -13.03 -5.88 -3.90
N LEU A 5 -12.17 -6.70 -4.51
CA LEU A 5 -11.00 -7.27 -3.85
C LEU A 5 -9.92 -6.19 -3.71
N ASP A 6 -9.60 -5.78 -2.48
CA ASP A 6 -8.65 -4.69 -2.19
C ASP A 6 -7.24 -5.18 -1.77
N GLY A 7 -7.01 -6.49 -1.86
CA GLY A 7 -5.72 -7.11 -1.56
C GLY A 7 -5.83 -8.56 -1.07
N LEU A 8 -4.72 -9.05 -0.52
CA LEU A 8 -4.58 -10.37 0.12
C LEU A 8 -3.89 -10.19 1.48
N ILE A 9 -4.24 -11.06 2.43
CA ILE A 9 -3.55 -11.17 3.73
C ILE A 9 -2.95 -12.57 3.81
N PHE A 10 -1.65 -12.63 4.09
CA PHE A 10 -0.93 -13.87 4.34
C PHE A 10 -0.68 -14.01 5.83
N GLN A 11 -1.32 -15.00 6.44
CA GLN A 11 -1.20 -15.30 7.85
C GLN A 11 -0.43 -16.62 8.04
N PRO A 12 0.69 -16.62 8.79
CA PRO A 12 1.40 -17.85 9.11
C PRO A 12 0.49 -18.79 9.91
N THR A 13 0.46 -20.08 9.53
CA THR A 13 -0.45 -21.06 10.15
C THR A 13 0.11 -21.63 11.46
N MET A 14 1.43 -21.72 11.58
CA MET A 14 2.09 -22.40 12.71
C MET A 14 2.47 -21.45 13.86
N ASP A 15 2.50 -20.15 13.59
CA ASP A 15 2.95 -19.16 14.57
C ASP A 15 1.82 -18.82 15.55
N PRO A 16 2.12 -18.67 16.85
CA PRO A 16 1.14 -18.25 17.83
C PRO A 16 0.71 -16.79 17.58
N TYR A 17 -0.47 -16.43 18.07
CA TYR A 17 -0.94 -15.05 18.01
C TYR A 17 0.02 -14.09 18.72
N VAL A 18 0.34 -12.97 18.07
CA VAL A 18 1.18 -11.90 18.63
C VAL A 18 0.34 -10.65 18.84
N PHE A 19 0.40 -10.08 20.05
CA PHE A 19 -0.25 -8.79 20.32
C PHE A 19 0.52 -7.63 19.65
N GLY A 20 -0.19 -6.75 18.95
CA GLY A 20 0.39 -5.57 18.30
C GLY A 20 0.92 -5.85 16.89
N ARG A 21 2.09 -5.29 16.54
CA ARG A 21 2.68 -5.43 15.20
C ARG A 21 3.35 -6.80 15.04
N CYS A 22 2.72 -7.69 14.29
CA CYS A 22 3.30 -8.93 13.79
C CYS A 22 3.97 -8.65 12.43
N LYS A 23 5.24 -9.05 12.27
CA LYS A 23 5.99 -8.85 11.02
C LYS A 23 5.75 -10.01 10.03
N GLU A 24 5.25 -11.11 10.56
CA GLU A 24 5.02 -12.37 9.87
C GLU A 24 3.66 -12.34 9.13
N VAL A 25 2.71 -11.53 9.61
CA VAL A 25 1.47 -11.24 8.88
C VAL A 25 1.75 -10.22 7.78
N LEU A 26 1.64 -10.66 6.53
CA LEU A 26 1.88 -9.82 5.36
C LEU A 26 0.56 -9.40 4.73
N LYS A 27 0.50 -8.14 4.29
CA LYS A 27 -0.59 -7.62 3.47
C LYS A 27 -0.05 -7.29 2.08
N TRP A 28 -0.66 -7.87 1.06
CA TRP A 28 -0.38 -7.52 -0.32
C TRP A 28 -1.55 -6.70 -0.87
N LYS A 29 -1.23 -5.60 -1.55
CA LYS A 29 -2.19 -4.80 -2.31
C LYS A 29 -1.66 -4.60 -3.72
N PRO A 30 -2.51 -4.67 -4.75
CA PRO A 30 -2.13 -4.24 -6.09
C PRO A 30 -1.49 -2.85 -6.05
N PRO A 31 -0.40 -2.60 -6.79
CA PRO A 31 0.30 -1.32 -6.77
C PRO A 31 -0.62 -0.11 -7.03
N GLN A 32 -1.67 -0.30 -7.85
CA GLN A 32 -2.64 0.73 -8.21
C GLN A 32 -3.57 1.13 -7.05
N LEU A 33 -3.65 0.32 -5.99
CA LEU A 33 -4.46 0.57 -4.79
C LEU A 33 -3.64 1.14 -3.63
N ASN A 34 -2.35 1.42 -3.83
CA ASN A 34 -1.53 2.09 -2.82
C ASN A 34 -1.84 3.59 -2.79
N THR A 35 -2.37 4.05 -1.67
CA THR A 35 -2.76 5.44 -1.45
C THR A 35 -2.18 5.97 -0.14
N ILE A 36 -2.00 7.29 -0.06
CA ILE A 36 -1.59 7.99 1.15
C ILE A 36 -2.54 9.15 1.39
N ASP A 37 -2.98 9.31 2.64
CA ASP A 37 -3.76 10.48 3.05
C ASP A 37 -2.84 11.61 3.49
N PHE A 38 -2.91 12.74 2.79
CA PHE A 38 -2.13 13.93 3.06
C PHE A 38 -3.01 15.08 3.55
N ARG A 39 -2.42 15.99 4.32
CA ARG A 39 -2.99 17.32 4.51
C ARG A 39 -2.51 18.20 3.35
N LEU A 40 -3.45 18.71 2.56
CA LEU A 40 -3.17 19.59 1.43
C LEU A 40 -3.01 21.04 1.92
N LYS A 41 -2.01 21.75 1.40
CA LYS A 41 -1.89 23.20 1.53
C LYS A 41 -1.55 23.83 0.18
N ILE A 42 -2.43 24.66 -0.35
CA ILE A 42 -2.22 25.37 -1.60
C ILE A 42 -1.37 26.62 -1.32
N THR A 43 -0.28 26.77 -2.07
CA THR A 43 0.58 27.95 -2.00
C THR A 43 0.81 28.53 -3.39
N ARG A 44 1.24 29.78 -3.46
CA ARG A 44 1.70 30.40 -4.70
C ARG A 44 3.22 30.44 -4.67
N GLU A 45 3.85 29.79 -5.63
CA GLU A 45 5.27 29.92 -5.86
C GLU A 45 5.49 31.13 -6.78
N SER A 46 6.19 32.14 -6.27
CA SER A 46 6.58 33.33 -7.00
C SER A 46 8.06 33.61 -6.75
N GLY A 47 8.81 33.87 -7.82
CA GLY A 47 10.21 34.27 -7.79
C GLY A 47 10.47 35.35 -8.85
N MET A 48 11.56 36.10 -8.72
CA MET A 48 11.94 37.11 -9.73
C MET A 48 12.09 36.43 -11.10
N GLY A 49 11.30 36.87 -12.09
CA GLY A 49 11.29 36.31 -13.45
C GLY A 49 10.41 35.07 -13.65
N LEU A 50 9.74 34.55 -12.62
CA LEU A 50 8.81 33.43 -12.74
C LEU A 50 7.36 33.90 -12.77
N VAL A 51 6.58 33.36 -13.72
CA VAL A 51 5.12 33.51 -13.70
C VAL A 51 4.59 32.84 -12.43
N PRO A 52 3.81 33.53 -11.58
CA PRO A 52 3.27 32.96 -10.36
C PRO A 52 2.44 31.70 -10.66
N LYS A 53 2.81 30.57 -10.05
CA LYS A 53 2.10 29.29 -10.21
C LYS A 53 1.57 28.82 -8.87
N SER A 54 0.34 28.31 -8.85
CA SER A 54 -0.22 27.66 -7.68
C SER A 54 0.33 26.24 -7.58
N ILE A 55 0.89 25.87 -6.43
CA ILE A 55 1.36 24.51 -6.12
C ILE A 55 0.60 23.97 -4.90
N GLY A 56 0.43 22.65 -4.83
CA GLY A 56 -0.15 21.97 -3.67
C GLY A 56 0.94 21.28 -2.88
N LEU A 57 1.20 21.72 -1.65
CA LEU A 57 2.11 21.06 -0.73
C LEU A 57 1.37 19.95 0.03
N LEU A 58 1.98 18.76 0.11
CA LEU A 58 1.40 17.58 0.75
C LEU A 58 2.14 17.30 2.06
N PHE A 59 1.41 17.25 3.17
CA PHE A 59 1.98 17.03 4.50
C PHE A 59 1.52 15.70 5.09
N VAL A 60 2.43 15.06 5.84
CA VAL A 60 2.20 13.83 6.61
C VAL A 60 2.33 14.12 8.10
N GLY A 61 1.72 13.27 8.94
CA GLY A 61 1.80 13.40 10.39
C GLY A 61 3.21 13.13 10.92
N GLY A 62 3.65 13.95 11.88
CA GLY A 62 4.96 13.82 12.54
C GLY A 62 6.10 14.54 11.82
N LYS A 63 5.82 15.33 10.77
CA LYS A 63 6.80 16.20 10.08
C LYS A 63 6.17 17.57 9.80
N GLU A 64 6.94 18.64 10.03
CA GLU A 64 6.51 20.00 9.71
C GLU A 64 6.80 20.40 8.25
N GLN A 65 7.78 19.74 7.63
CA GLN A 65 8.14 19.98 6.24
C GLN A 65 7.18 19.24 5.29
N PRO A 66 6.90 19.78 4.09
CA PRO A 66 6.09 19.08 3.10
C PRO A 66 6.78 17.79 2.69
N TYR A 67 6.03 16.69 2.68
CA TYR A 67 6.49 15.38 2.23
C TYR A 67 6.69 15.36 0.71
N SER A 68 5.77 16.00 -0.02
CA SER A 68 5.79 16.07 -1.48
C SER A 68 5.00 17.27 -1.97
N ARG A 69 4.90 17.45 -3.30
CA ARG A 69 4.15 18.52 -3.94
C ARG A 69 3.39 18.05 -5.19
N ILE A 70 2.27 18.73 -5.48
CA ILE A 70 1.51 18.66 -6.74
C ILE A 70 1.76 19.96 -7.50
N THR A 71 2.34 19.85 -8.70
CA THR A 71 2.67 21.01 -9.55
C THR A 71 1.48 21.50 -10.37
N LYS A 72 0.56 20.61 -10.75
CA LYS A 72 -0.65 20.92 -11.52
C LYS A 72 -1.86 21.04 -10.60
N VAL A 73 -2.11 22.24 -10.07
CA VAL A 73 -3.25 22.49 -9.18
C VAL A 73 -4.53 22.73 -9.98
N THR A 74 -5.49 21.80 -9.88
CA THR A 74 -6.83 21.91 -10.47
C THR A 74 -7.75 22.79 -9.62
N LYS A 75 -8.92 23.19 -10.16
CA LYS A 75 -9.96 23.90 -9.38
C LYS A 75 -10.43 23.08 -8.18
N GLN A 76 -10.56 21.76 -8.35
CA GLN A 76 -10.96 20.84 -7.28
C GLN A 76 -9.94 20.82 -6.14
N LEU A 77 -8.64 20.75 -6.45
CA LEU A 77 -7.59 20.82 -5.42
C LEU A 77 -7.62 22.15 -4.65
N LYS A 78 -7.92 23.27 -5.31
CA LYS A 78 -8.05 24.57 -4.62
C LYS A 78 -9.20 24.60 -3.62
N ALA A 79 -10.31 23.92 -3.91
CA ALA A 79 -11.45 23.84 -2.99
C ALA A 79 -11.15 22.97 -1.75
N LEU A 80 -10.12 22.11 -1.83
CA LEU A 80 -9.71 21.21 -0.76
C LEU A 80 -8.51 21.75 0.05
N ASP A 81 -8.23 23.05 -0.03
CA ASP A 81 -7.14 23.65 0.73
C ASP A 81 -7.35 23.45 2.25
N ASN A 82 -6.27 23.06 2.93
CA ASN A 82 -6.25 22.65 4.34
C ASN A 82 -7.06 21.40 4.71
N LYS A 83 -7.59 20.65 3.74
CA LYS A 83 -8.31 19.38 3.96
C LYS A 83 -7.38 18.17 3.93
N ILE A 84 -7.88 17.05 4.45
CA ILE A 84 -7.24 15.74 4.26
C ILE A 84 -7.73 15.14 2.95
N ILE A 85 -6.80 14.77 2.10
CA ILE A 85 -7.07 14.18 0.79
C ILE A 85 -6.37 12.83 0.67
N GLU A 86 -7.02 11.89 -0.01
CA GLU A 86 -6.42 10.62 -0.39
C GLU A 86 -5.82 10.75 -1.79
N CYS A 87 -4.54 10.42 -1.91
CA CYS A 87 -3.82 10.50 -3.18
C CYS A 87 -3.17 9.16 -3.53
N ARG A 88 -3.04 8.89 -4.84
CA ARG A 88 -2.18 7.84 -5.40
C ARG A 88 -1.10 8.41 -6.28
N VAL A 89 -0.08 7.61 -6.60
CA VAL A 89 0.94 7.97 -7.58
C VAL A 89 0.54 7.41 -8.94
N GLU A 90 0.52 8.27 -9.95
CA GLU A 90 0.40 7.91 -11.38
C GLU A 90 1.51 8.63 -12.15
N ASP A 91 2.30 7.90 -12.94
CA ASP A 91 3.42 8.44 -13.73
C ASP A 91 4.39 9.33 -12.91
N GLY A 92 4.63 8.94 -11.65
CA GLY A 92 5.49 9.68 -10.72
C GLY A 92 4.87 10.97 -10.15
N GLN A 93 3.59 11.24 -10.42
CA GLN A 93 2.87 12.40 -9.92
C GLN A 93 1.76 11.99 -8.95
N TRP A 94 1.55 12.81 -7.91
CA TRP A 94 0.44 12.61 -6.97
C TRP A 94 -0.88 13.08 -7.59
N VAL A 95 -1.84 12.17 -7.65
CA VAL A 95 -3.20 12.39 -8.17
C VAL A 95 -4.20 12.28 -7.03
N LEU A 96 -5.10 13.26 -6.95
CA LEU A 96 -6.22 13.28 -5.99
C LEU A 96 -7.21 12.17 -6.33
N LEU A 97 -7.56 11.34 -5.35
CA LEU A 97 -8.67 10.40 -5.46
C LEU A 97 -9.95 11.00 -4.86
N ARG A 98 -9.89 11.42 -3.60
CA ARG A 98 -11.04 11.96 -2.87
C ARG A 98 -10.64 12.79 -1.66
N GLU A 99 -11.59 13.57 -1.16
CA GLU A 99 -11.51 14.16 0.18
C GLU A 99 -11.77 13.08 1.25
N ARG A 100 -11.02 13.13 2.34
CA ARG A 100 -11.18 12.24 3.51
C ARG A 100 -11.84 12.99 4.66
N THR A 101 -13.15 13.21 4.55
CA THR A 101 -13.94 13.87 5.60
C THR A 101 -14.05 13.03 6.88
N ASP A 102 -13.79 11.72 6.79
CA ASP A 102 -13.72 10.78 7.90
C ASP A 102 -12.42 10.89 8.73
N LYS A 103 -11.42 11.64 8.25
CA LYS A 103 -10.11 11.77 8.90
C LYS A 103 -9.82 13.18 9.37
N SER A 104 -9.50 13.31 10.65
CA SER A 104 -9.02 14.57 11.23
C SER A 104 -7.53 14.83 10.97
N PHE A 105 -6.75 13.79 10.68
CA PHE A 105 -5.29 13.87 10.54
C PHE A 105 -4.80 13.09 9.30
N PRO A 106 -3.70 13.53 8.66
CA PRO A 106 -3.05 12.78 7.61
C PRO A 106 -2.41 11.48 8.15
N ASN A 107 -1.98 10.60 7.26
CA ASN A 107 -1.20 9.42 7.67
C ASN A 107 0.11 9.83 8.35
N SER A 108 0.60 9.00 9.28
CA SER A 108 1.92 9.20 9.89
C SER A 108 3.04 9.08 8.85
N PHE A 109 4.17 9.72 9.10
CA PHE A 109 5.38 9.58 8.29
C PHE A 109 5.76 8.10 8.09
N SER A 110 5.75 7.30 9.15
CA SER A 110 6.05 5.86 9.08
C SER A 110 5.09 5.07 8.18
N THR A 111 3.81 5.46 8.14
CA THR A 111 2.83 4.84 7.25
C THR A 111 3.09 5.25 5.81
N ALA A 112 3.35 6.54 5.57
CA ALA A 112 3.67 7.06 4.25
C ALA A 112 4.93 6.41 3.66
N GLU A 113 6.00 6.28 4.45
CA GLU A 113 7.23 5.59 4.05
C GLU A 113 6.99 4.13 3.69
N GLY A 114 6.17 3.42 4.47
CA GLY A 114 5.81 2.04 4.17
C GLY A 114 5.06 1.89 2.84
N VAL A 115 4.15 2.83 2.54
CA VAL A 115 3.45 2.85 1.24
C VAL A 115 4.41 3.22 0.12
N MET A 116 5.30 4.21 0.31
CA MET A 116 6.29 4.60 -0.69
C MET A 116 7.32 3.52 -0.97
N GLU A 117 7.65 2.69 0.00
CA GLU A 117 8.49 1.49 -0.22
C GLU A 117 7.77 0.50 -1.14
N SER A 118 6.49 0.21 -0.89
CA SER A 118 5.67 -0.65 -1.77
C SER A 118 5.47 -0.07 -3.17
N ILE A 119 5.47 1.25 -3.33
CA ILE A 119 5.39 1.91 -4.64
C ILE A 119 6.73 1.81 -5.38
N ARG A 120 7.86 1.95 -4.67
CA ARG A 120 9.21 1.85 -5.26
C ARG A 120 9.58 0.42 -5.64
N ASN A 121 9.12 -0.55 -4.86
CA ASN A 121 9.36 -1.97 -5.05
C ASN A 121 8.02 -2.73 -5.22
N PRO A 122 7.30 -2.51 -6.35
CA PRO A 122 5.98 -3.08 -6.54
C PRO A 122 6.08 -4.60 -6.74
N ILE A 123 5.29 -5.33 -5.94
CA ILE A 123 5.01 -6.74 -6.17
C ILE A 123 3.73 -6.79 -6.99
N ASP A 124 3.85 -6.97 -8.31
CA ASP A 124 2.70 -7.15 -9.17
C ASP A 124 2.08 -8.55 -9.00
N LYS A 125 0.93 -8.74 -9.64
CA LYS A 125 0.16 -9.97 -9.52
C LYS A 125 0.91 -11.14 -10.13
N GLU A 126 1.54 -10.92 -11.28
CA GLU A 126 2.26 -11.91 -12.05
C GLU A 126 3.47 -12.43 -11.27
N TYR A 127 4.26 -11.53 -10.68
CA TYR A 127 5.36 -11.87 -9.79
C TYR A 127 4.88 -12.66 -8.57
N LEU A 128 3.78 -12.23 -7.93
CA LEU A 128 3.24 -12.93 -6.77
C LEU A 128 2.82 -14.36 -7.12
N LEU A 129 2.13 -14.55 -8.25
CA LEU A 129 1.72 -15.88 -8.73
C LEU A 129 2.92 -16.75 -9.08
N ASP A 130 3.93 -16.20 -9.76
CA ASP A 130 5.18 -16.91 -10.07
C ASP A 130 5.91 -17.33 -8.79
N PHE A 131 6.04 -16.42 -7.82
CA PHE A 131 6.67 -16.70 -6.54
C PHE A 131 5.97 -17.82 -5.78
N ILE A 132 4.64 -17.76 -5.69
CA ILE A 132 3.83 -18.82 -5.06
C ILE A 132 4.06 -20.13 -5.81
N SER A 133 3.95 -20.16 -7.14
CA SER A 133 4.10 -21.40 -7.92
C SER A 133 5.44 -22.12 -7.67
N LYS A 134 6.52 -21.34 -7.47
CA LYS A 134 7.89 -21.84 -7.22
C LYS A 134 8.13 -22.25 -5.77
N HIS A 135 7.49 -21.59 -4.81
CA HIS A 135 7.76 -21.74 -3.37
C HIS A 135 6.59 -22.30 -2.57
N LEU A 136 5.56 -22.82 -3.24
CA LEU A 136 4.42 -23.49 -2.63
C LEU A 136 4.90 -24.51 -1.60
N TRP A 137 4.42 -24.36 -0.36
CA TRP A 137 4.63 -25.38 0.65
C TRP A 137 3.94 -26.67 0.18
N ARG A 138 4.75 -27.68 -0.11
CA ARG A 138 4.27 -29.04 -0.34
C ARG A 138 4.43 -29.78 0.97
N LYS A 139 3.33 -30.35 1.47
CA LYS A 139 3.39 -31.30 2.58
C LYS A 139 4.41 -32.37 2.18
N LYS A 140 5.45 -32.59 3.00
CA LYS A 140 6.31 -33.76 2.78
C LYS A 140 5.40 -34.98 2.85
N PRO A 141 5.44 -35.89 1.87
CA PRO A 141 4.67 -37.12 1.98
C PRO A 141 5.05 -37.79 3.30
N THR A 142 4.02 -38.21 4.03
CA THR A 142 4.20 -38.92 5.29
C THR A 142 4.90 -40.26 5.02
N ASP A 143 5.63 -40.80 6.01
CA ASP A 143 6.31 -42.10 5.86
C ASP A 143 5.34 -43.21 5.40
N SER A 144 4.07 -43.15 5.82
CA SER A 144 2.99 -44.06 5.36
C SER A 144 2.60 -43.90 3.89
N GLU A 145 2.80 -42.72 3.29
CA GLU A 145 2.57 -42.48 1.85
C GLU A 145 3.79 -42.88 1.01
N LEU A 146 5.00 -42.85 1.59
CA LEU A 146 6.25 -43.27 0.96
C LEU A 146 6.47 -44.79 1.01
N MET A 147 5.98 -45.44 2.06
CA MET A 147 6.04 -46.89 2.25
C MET A 147 4.63 -47.44 2.50
N PRO A 148 3.85 -47.72 1.44
CA PRO A 148 2.57 -48.39 1.61
C PRO A 148 2.79 -49.76 2.27
N PRO A 149 1.95 -50.16 3.25
CA PRO A 149 2.10 -51.45 3.91
C PRO A 149 2.01 -52.58 2.87
N PRO A 150 2.82 -53.65 3.01
CA PRO A 150 2.77 -54.77 2.08
C PRO A 150 1.35 -55.35 2.06
N ASN A 151 0.84 -55.61 0.85
CA ASN A 151 -0.48 -56.22 0.67
C ASN A 151 -0.56 -57.50 1.50
N ARG A 152 -1.56 -57.59 2.39
CA ARG A 152 -1.83 -58.81 3.14
C ARG A 152 -2.18 -59.90 2.14
N VAL A 153 -1.26 -60.85 1.95
CA VAL A 153 -1.55 -62.10 1.26
C VAL A 153 -2.47 -62.89 2.20
N ALA A 154 -3.72 -63.09 1.79
CA ALA A 154 -4.64 -63.96 2.50
C ALA A 154 -4.16 -65.41 2.35
N HIS A 155 -3.93 -66.08 3.48
CA HIS A 155 -3.70 -67.53 3.55
C HIS A 155 -5.03 -68.27 3.59
#